data_AF-A0A7X4AE75-F1
#
_entry.id   AF-A0A7X4AE75-F1
#
_cell.length_a   1.000
_cell.length_b   1.000
_cell.length_c   1.000
_cell.angle_alpha   90.00
_cell.angle_beta   90.00
_cell.angle_gamma   90.00
#
_symmetry.space_group_name_H-M   'P 1'
#
loop_
_entity.id
_entity.type
_entity.pdbx_description
1 polymer ?
#
loop_
_entity_poly.entity_id
_entity_poly.type
_entity_poly.pdbx_seq_one_letter_code
_entity_poly.pdbx_strand_id
1 'polypeptide(L)'
;METHLTFFVLNPFPIPRPDGGSLLRERVIALAGRLASPDDRYADWAGRLGVACGPLDADEKRDHIRELDAVVAHLYGLTESQLVHIFETFHEGWDHEERLRATLQHFQTWRGDR
;
A
#
# COMPACT_ATOMS: atom_id res chain seq x y z
N MET A 1 -18.64 20.16 14.29
CA MET A 1 -17.35 20.03 13.59
C MET A 1 -17.58 19.13 12.39
N GLU A 2 -17.16 19.57 11.21
CA GLU A 2 -17.70 19.22 9.88
C GLU A 2 -17.76 17.71 9.57
N THR A 3 -18.96 17.17 9.40
CA THR A 3 -19.21 15.75 9.06
C THR A 3 -19.50 15.52 7.57
N HIS A 4 -19.34 16.53 6.71
CA HIS A 4 -19.72 16.45 5.29
C HIS A 4 -18.51 16.50 4.36
N LEU A 5 -17.75 15.40 4.33
CA LEU A 5 -16.86 15.11 3.22
C LEU A 5 -17.71 14.96 1.94
N THR A 6 -17.66 15.94 1.05
CA THR A 6 -18.46 15.98 -0.18
C THR A 6 -17.67 15.36 -1.33
N PHE A 7 -18.32 14.64 -2.25
CA PHE A 7 -17.67 14.03 -3.43
C PHE A 7 -16.84 15.00 -4.27
N PHE A 8 -17.17 16.31 -4.24
CA PHE A 8 -16.37 17.36 -4.87
C PHE A 8 -14.90 17.39 -4.39
N VAL A 9 -14.63 17.04 -3.12
CA VAL A 9 -13.27 17.00 -2.56
C VAL A 9 -12.55 15.71 -2.94
N LEU A 10 -13.27 14.59 -3.07
CA LEU A 10 -12.69 13.27 -3.35
C LEU A 10 -12.42 13.02 -4.83
N ASN A 11 -13.32 13.45 -5.71
CA ASN A 11 -13.23 13.23 -7.16
C ASN A 11 -11.93 13.74 -7.82
N PRO A 12 -11.30 14.86 -7.39
CA PRO A 12 -10.05 15.31 -7.99
C PRO A 12 -8.81 14.56 -7.48
N PHE A 13 -8.93 13.62 -6.53
CA PHE A 13 -7.76 12.90 -6.05
C PHE A 13 -7.14 12.05 -7.15
N PRO A 14 -5.83 12.19 -7.40
CA PRO A 14 -5.16 11.38 -8.40
C PRO A 14 -5.10 9.93 -7.89
N ILE A 15 -5.82 9.04 -8.57
CA ILE A 15 -5.75 7.60 -8.35
C ILE A 15 -5.10 6.98 -9.60
N PRO A 16 -3.90 6.40 -9.48
CA PRO A 16 -3.24 5.71 -10.59
C PRO A 16 -4.17 4.65 -11.20
N ARG A 17 -4.19 4.59 -12.53
CA ARG A 17 -4.93 3.57 -13.30
C ARG A 17 -3.94 2.74 -14.12
N PRO A 18 -3.15 1.86 -13.46
CA PRO A 18 -2.27 0.95 -14.17
C PRO A 18 -3.07 0.01 -15.08
N ASP A 19 -2.44 -0.42 -16.17
CA ASP A 19 -3.03 -1.36 -17.11
C ASP A 19 -3.28 -2.73 -16.46
N GLY A 20 -4.13 -3.53 -17.11
CA GLY A 20 -4.57 -4.82 -16.58
C GLY A 20 -3.45 -5.86 -16.42
N GLY A 21 -2.32 -5.70 -17.11
CA GLY A 21 -1.17 -6.63 -17.06
C GLY A 21 0.00 -6.14 -16.20
N SER A 22 -0.15 -5.01 -15.51
CA SER A 22 0.89 -4.48 -14.63
C SER A 22 1.09 -5.38 -13.40
N LEU A 23 2.30 -5.91 -13.24
CA LEU A 23 2.70 -6.69 -12.05
C LEU A 23 2.51 -5.88 -10.76
N LEU A 24 2.77 -4.58 -10.80
CA LEU A 24 2.55 -3.67 -9.67
C LEU A 24 1.07 -3.63 -9.27
N ARG A 25 0.15 -3.59 -10.24
CA ARG A 25 -1.30 -3.60 -10.00
C ARG A 25 -1.72 -4.90 -9.31
N GLU A 26 -1.28 -6.04 -9.84
CA GLU A 26 -1.60 -7.36 -9.28
C GLU A 26 -1.07 -7.50 -7.85
N ARG A 27 0.16 -7.03 -7.60
CA ARG A 27 0.76 -7.07 -6.27
C ARG A 27 0.01 -6.21 -5.27
N VAL A 28 -0.36 -4.97 -5.64
CA VAL A 28 -1.18 -4.11 -4.76
C VAL A 28 -2.50 -4.80 -4.41
N ILE A 29 -3.17 -5.41 -5.38
CA ILE A 29 -4.43 -6.13 -5.15
C ILE A 29 -4.22 -7.28 -4.15
N ALA A 30 -3.16 -8.08 -4.33
CA ALA A 30 -2.85 -9.19 -3.45
C ALA A 30 -2.52 -8.75 -2.01
N LEU A 31 -1.63 -7.75 -1.85
CA LEU A 31 -1.24 -7.21 -0.55
C LEU A 31 -2.43 -6.57 0.18
N ALA A 32 -3.17 -5.70 -0.51
CA ALA A 32 -4.35 -5.04 0.06
C ALA A 32 -5.44 -6.06 0.43
N GLY A 33 -5.67 -7.05 -0.44
CA GLY A 33 -6.60 -8.15 -0.17
C GLY A 33 -6.22 -8.94 1.08
N ARG A 34 -4.95 -9.31 1.22
CA ARG A 34 -4.46 -10.07 2.38
C ARG A 34 -4.54 -9.26 3.67
N LEU A 35 -4.15 -7.98 3.63
CA LEU A 35 -4.23 -7.06 4.79
C LEU A 35 -5.68 -6.76 5.21
N ALA A 36 -6.61 -6.73 4.27
CA ALA A 36 -8.03 -6.47 4.51
C ALA A 36 -8.83 -7.70 4.94
N SER A 37 -8.21 -8.90 4.99
CA SER A 37 -8.88 -10.17 5.29
C SER A 37 -8.40 -10.81 6.61
N PRO A 38 -8.56 -10.14 7.77
CA PRO A 38 -8.04 -10.63 9.05
C PRO A 38 -8.83 -11.78 9.66
N ASP A 39 -10.10 -11.96 9.26
CA ASP A 39 -11.01 -12.95 9.84
C ASP A 39 -12.03 -13.46 8.81
N ASP A 40 -12.73 -14.54 9.16
CA ASP A 40 -13.62 -15.29 8.25
C ASP A 40 -14.77 -14.48 7.66
N ARG A 41 -15.11 -13.32 8.22
CA ARG A 41 -16.13 -12.42 7.63
C ARG A 41 -15.71 -11.94 6.24
N TYR A 42 -14.42 -11.97 5.93
CA TYR A 42 -13.83 -11.56 4.66
C TYR A 42 -13.47 -12.74 3.76
N ALA A 43 -13.84 -13.98 4.10
CA ALA A 43 -13.44 -15.17 3.34
C ALA A 43 -13.91 -15.16 1.88
N ASP A 44 -15.14 -14.70 1.60
CA ASP A 44 -15.64 -14.56 0.21
C ASP A 44 -14.81 -13.54 -0.57
N TRP A 45 -14.48 -12.41 0.06
CA TRP A 45 -13.65 -11.36 -0.54
C TRP A 45 -12.23 -11.87 -0.84
N ALA A 46 -11.60 -12.51 0.15
CA ALA A 46 -10.28 -13.11 0.01
C ALA A 46 -10.26 -14.16 -1.11
N GLY A 47 -11.29 -15.01 -1.18
CA GLY A 47 -11.45 -16.03 -2.22
C GLY A 47 -11.55 -15.44 -3.64
N ARG A 48 -12.29 -14.33 -3.82
CA ARG A 48 -12.38 -13.64 -5.12
C ARG A 48 -11.05 -13.04 -5.58
N LEU A 49 -10.19 -12.65 -4.64
CA LEU A 49 -8.87 -12.11 -4.92
C LEU A 49 -7.78 -13.19 -4.99
N GLY A 50 -8.11 -14.45 -4.64
CA GLY A 50 -7.14 -15.54 -4.58
C GLY A 50 -6.12 -15.42 -3.45
N VAL A 51 -6.45 -14.70 -2.37
CA VAL A 51 -5.55 -14.48 -1.22
C VAL A 51 -6.00 -15.28 0.01
N ALA A 52 -5.06 -15.54 0.92
CA ALA A 52 -5.36 -16.20 2.18
C ALA A 52 -6.21 -15.30 3.10
N CYS A 53 -7.16 -15.91 3.81
CA CYS A 53 -7.97 -15.29 4.85
C CYS A 53 -7.49 -15.72 6.24
N GLY A 54 -7.57 -14.83 7.23
CA GLY A 54 -7.23 -15.12 8.62
C GLY A 54 -6.11 -14.22 9.16
N PRO A 55 -5.80 -14.33 10.46
CA PRO A 55 -4.86 -13.43 11.13
C PRO A 55 -3.48 -13.50 10.48
N LEU A 56 -2.82 -12.35 10.45
CA LEU A 56 -1.42 -12.22 10.09
C LEU A 56 -0.61 -11.97 11.36
N ASP A 57 0.59 -12.52 11.40
CA ASP A 57 1.54 -12.13 12.42
C ASP A 57 1.86 -10.62 12.32
N ALA A 58 2.24 -10.00 13.45
CA ALA A 58 2.54 -8.58 13.49
C ALA A 58 3.73 -8.20 12.59
N ASP A 59 4.76 -9.05 12.52
CA ASP A 59 5.90 -8.85 11.62
C ASP A 59 5.49 -8.96 10.16
N GLU A 60 4.76 -10.03 9.81
CA GLU A 60 4.26 -10.23 8.45
C GLU A 60 3.37 -9.07 8.01
N LYS A 61 2.44 -8.64 8.87
CA LYS A 61 1.54 -7.52 8.57
C LYS A 61 2.32 -6.23 8.32
N ARG A 62 3.35 -5.94 9.13
CA ARG A 62 4.20 -4.74 8.94
C ARG A 62 4.96 -4.82 7.63
N ASP A 63 5.50 -5.98 7.28
CA ASP A 63 6.21 -6.18 6.02
C ASP A 63 5.28 -5.99 4.81
N HIS A 64 4.08 -6.58 4.82
CA HIS A 64 3.07 -6.38 3.78
C HIS A 64 2.69 -4.90 3.62
N ILE A 65 2.59 -4.14 4.71
CA ILE A 65 2.32 -2.68 4.65
C ILE A 65 3.49 -1.94 4.02
N ARG A 66 4.73 -2.25 4.42
CA ARG A 66 5.95 -1.62 3.88
C ARG A 66 6.13 -1.91 2.40
N GLU A 67 5.85 -3.13 1.98
CA GLU A 67 5.85 -3.53 0.57
C GLU A 67 4.74 -2.80 -0.19
N LEU A 68 3.52 -2.74 0.36
CA LEU A 68 2.40 -2.04 -0.26
C LEU A 68 2.72 -0.56 -0.50
N ASP A 69 3.29 0.13 0.49
CA ASP A 69 3.72 1.53 0.37
C ASP A 69 4.71 1.72 -0.78
N ALA A 70 5.66 0.78 -0.95
CA ALA A 70 6.65 0.82 -2.02
C ALA A 70 6.05 0.61 -3.42
N VAL A 71 5.17 -0.39 -3.57
CA VAL A 71 4.52 -0.66 -4.85
C VAL A 71 3.58 0.49 -5.25
N VAL A 72 2.84 1.04 -4.28
CA VAL A 72 1.99 2.21 -4.51
C VAL A 72 2.84 3.43 -4.91
N ALA A 73 3.99 3.66 -4.28
CA ALA A 73 4.89 4.73 -4.67
C ALA A 73 5.31 4.64 -6.15
N HIS A 74 5.58 3.43 -6.66
CA HIS A 74 5.86 3.22 -8.09
C HIS A 74 4.64 3.53 -8.97
N LEU A 75 3.43 3.13 -8.56
CA LEU A 75 2.20 3.46 -9.31
C LEU A 75 1.92 4.96 -9.39
N TYR A 76 2.30 5.72 -8.36
CA TYR A 76 2.24 7.18 -8.35
C TYR A 76 3.41 7.84 -9.09
N GLY A 77 4.38 7.06 -9.59
CA GLY A 77 5.55 7.57 -10.28
C GLY A 77 6.54 8.32 -9.39
N LEU A 78 6.55 8.02 -8.09
CA LEU A 78 7.41 8.69 -7.13
C LEU A 78 8.89 8.29 -7.31
N THR A 79 9.78 9.23 -7.01
CA THR A 79 11.22 8.96 -6.84
C THR A 79 11.53 8.57 -5.39
N GLU A 80 12.69 7.96 -5.16
CA GLU A 80 13.18 7.66 -3.80
C GLU A 80 13.24 8.92 -2.92
N SER A 81 13.70 10.05 -3.48
CA SER A 81 13.75 11.33 -2.76
C SER A 81 12.37 11.85 -2.38
N GLN A 82 11.36 11.67 -3.23
CA GLN A 82 9.98 12.05 -2.93
C GLN A 82 9.38 11.13 -1.86
N LEU A 83 9.69 9.83 -1.91
CA LEU A 83 9.25 8.87 -0.90
C LEU A 83 9.84 9.19 0.48
N VAL A 84 11.14 9.50 0.56
CA VAL A 84 11.79 9.97 1.80
C VAL A 84 11.09 11.22 2.34
N HIS A 85 10.85 12.21 1.48
CA HIS A 85 10.19 13.44 1.88
C HIS A 85 8.78 13.23 2.46
N ILE A 86 8.01 12.28 1.92
CA ILE A 86 6.69 11.92 2.46
C ILE A 86 6.83 11.36 3.88
N PHE A 87 7.75 10.43 4.11
CA PHE A 87 7.98 9.86 5.45
C PHE A 87 8.46 10.94 6.43
N GLU A 88 9.37 11.81 6.02
CA GLU A 88 9.84 12.94 6.84
C GLU A 88 8.73 13.96 7.13
N THR A 89 7.71 14.09 6.29
CA THR A 89 6.64 15.08 6.48
C THR A 89 5.47 14.52 7.32
N PHE A 90 5.14 13.24 7.17
CA PHE A 90 3.91 12.64 7.71
C PHE A 90 4.13 11.68 8.90
N HIS A 91 5.26 11.78 9.60
CA HIS A 91 5.61 10.86 10.71
C HIS A 91 5.22 11.33 12.11
N GLU A 92 4.37 12.35 12.25
CA GLU A 92 4.09 12.93 13.57
C GLU A 92 3.68 11.86 14.61
N GLY A 93 4.51 11.72 15.65
CA GLY A 93 4.28 10.81 16.76
C GLY A 93 4.83 9.38 16.63
N TRP A 94 5.61 9.05 15.59
CA TRP A 94 6.25 7.73 15.46
C TRP A 94 7.65 7.77 14.82
N ASP A 95 8.49 6.77 15.16
CA ASP A 95 9.80 6.57 14.54
C ASP A 95 9.62 6.02 13.12
N HIS A 96 9.89 6.87 12.13
CA HIS A 96 9.72 6.53 10.73
C HIS A 96 10.96 5.91 10.10
N GLU A 97 12.12 5.95 10.74
CA GLU A 97 13.39 5.57 10.11
C GLU A 97 13.41 4.07 9.76
N GLU A 98 12.94 3.22 10.67
CA GLU A 98 12.88 1.78 10.42
C GLU A 98 11.90 1.45 9.28
N ARG A 99 10.71 2.06 9.29
CA ARG A 99 9.70 1.83 8.26
C ARG A 99 10.18 2.36 6.91
N LEU A 100 10.75 3.56 6.87
CA LEU A 100 11.31 4.16 5.65
C LEU A 100 12.40 3.27 5.07
N ARG A 101 13.35 2.80 5.88
CA ARG A 101 14.42 1.90 5.42
C ARG A 101 13.88 0.61 4.83
N ALA A 102 12.86 0.01 5.46
CA ALA A 102 12.24 -1.21 4.96
C ALA A 102 11.43 -0.97 3.67
N THR A 103 10.65 0.12 3.60
CA THR A 103 9.93 0.51 2.39
C THR A 103 10.88 0.82 1.23
N LEU A 104 12.02 1.46 1.48
CA LEU A 104 13.03 1.72 0.45
C LEU A 104 13.66 0.44 -0.11
N GLN A 105 13.88 -0.59 0.72
CA GLN A 105 14.36 -1.89 0.25
C GLN A 105 13.35 -2.56 -0.70
N HIS A 106 12.06 -2.55 -0.34
CA HIS A 106 10.99 -3.01 -1.22
C HIS A 106 10.91 -2.15 -2.49
N PHE A 107 11.03 -0.83 -2.37
CA PHE A 107 10.98 0.10 -3.51
C PHE A 107 12.10 -0.17 -4.52
N GLN A 108 13.31 -0.45 -4.05
CA GLN A 108 14.43 -0.81 -4.92
C GLN A 108 14.25 -2.17 -5.57
N THR A 109 13.68 -3.14 -4.86
CA THR A 109 13.36 -4.47 -5.40
C THR A 109 12.37 -4.37 -6.56
N TRP A 110 11.28 -3.62 -6.37
CA TRP A 110 10.24 -3.43 -7.39
C TRP A 110 10.65 -2.51 -8.55
N ARG A 111 11.81 -1.83 -8.46
CA ARG A 111 12.32 -0.97 -9.53
C ARG A 111 12.71 -1.75 -10.80
N GLY A 112 13.07 -3.02 -10.66
CA GLY A 112 13.43 -3.90 -11.77
C GLY A 112 12.24 -4.45 -12.56
N ASP A 113 11.04 -4.44 -11.98
CA ASP A 113 9.81 -5.03 -12.54
C ASP A 113 8.90 -3.98 -13.23
N ARG A 114 9.48 -2.83 -13.61
CA ARG A 114 8.79 -1.72 -14.29
C ARG A 114 8.77 -1.89 -15.81
#